data_AF-A0A9E1GY49-F1
#
_entry.id   AF-A0A9E1GY49-F1
#
_cell.length_a   1.000
_cell.length_b   1.000
_cell.length_c   1.000
_cell.angle_alpha   90.00
_cell.angle_beta   90.00
_cell.angle_gamma   90.00
#
_symmetry.space_group_name_H-M   'P 1'
#
loop_
_entity.id
_entity.type
_entity.pdbx_description
1 polymer ?
#
loop_
_entity_poly.entity_id
_entity_poly.type
_entity_poly.pdbx_seq_one_letter_code
_entity_poly.pdbx_strand_id
1 'polypeptide(L)'
;MQKMNKLNEKKNDPEYISYLQNGDSAAVFIVRDIVKSVNTSGMWSDILSTSGGKNEYGKWDFSSITIELFPRKIKPVYPEYSSIADEKYITWKTANEDISKQRKKGYKGKRFVICPKLVNKNQGKTKIVEKIWNKKFNQYVPKHWARSADCEVHKKKIQVKPKWEYHIIAIKKL
;
A
#
# COMPACT_ATOMS: atom_id res chain seq x y z
N MET A 1 33.74 -12.06 -6.53
CA MET A 1 32.89 -12.60 -5.45
C MET A 1 32.32 -11.54 -4.47
N GLN A 2 32.77 -10.28 -4.48
CA GLN A 2 32.31 -9.24 -3.52
C GLN A 2 30.94 -8.59 -3.80
N LYS A 3 30.41 -8.62 -5.04
CA LYS A 3 29.12 -7.97 -5.37
C LYS A 3 27.88 -8.74 -4.87
N MET A 4 27.98 -10.05 -4.66
CA MET A 4 26.84 -10.90 -4.22
C MET A 4 26.52 -10.77 -2.72
N ASN A 5 27.51 -10.44 -1.89
CA ASN A 5 27.32 -10.33 -0.43
C ASN A 5 26.52 -9.07 -0.02
N LYS A 6 26.72 -7.93 -0.71
CA LYS A 6 25.99 -6.68 -0.42
C LYS A 6 24.50 -6.72 -0.81
N LEU A 7 24.08 -7.65 -1.67
CA LEU A 7 22.69 -7.78 -2.10
C LEU A 7 21.85 -8.62 -1.13
N ASN A 8 22.48 -9.62 -0.48
CA ASN A 8 21.83 -10.48 0.51
C ASN A 8 21.62 -9.80 1.87
N GLU A 9 22.48 -8.85 2.27
CA GLU A 9 22.28 -8.05 3.50
C GLU A 9 20.99 -7.23 3.46
N LYS A 10 20.61 -6.68 2.30
CA LYS A 10 19.39 -5.86 2.13
C LYS A 10 18.09 -6.64 2.36
N LYS A 11 18.07 -7.94 2.03
CA LYS A 11 16.88 -8.80 2.21
C LYS A 11 16.62 -9.18 3.67
N ASN A 12 17.62 -9.03 4.53
CA ASN A 12 17.60 -9.48 5.92
C ASN A 12 17.70 -8.33 6.93
N ASP A 13 17.59 -7.07 6.48
CA ASP A 13 17.56 -5.91 7.37
C ASP A 13 16.28 -5.96 8.23
N PRO A 14 16.38 -6.25 9.54
CA PRO A 14 15.21 -6.50 10.38
C PRO A 14 14.37 -5.24 10.57
N GLU A 15 14.98 -4.05 10.55
CA GLU A 15 14.27 -2.78 10.66
C GLU A 15 13.44 -2.51 9.41
N TYR A 16 14.00 -2.79 8.22
CA TYR A 16 13.25 -2.66 6.98
C TYR A 16 12.12 -3.68 6.86
N ILE A 17 12.36 -4.93 7.27
CA ILE A 17 11.31 -5.96 7.32
C ILE A 17 10.18 -5.52 8.26
N SER A 18 10.53 -5.01 9.45
CA SER A 18 9.57 -4.47 10.41
C SER A 18 8.76 -3.33 9.80
N TYR A 19 9.41 -2.35 9.16
CA TYR A 19 8.77 -1.23 8.44
C TYR A 19 7.78 -1.67 7.34
N LEU A 20 8.02 -2.81 6.70
CA LEU A 20 7.08 -3.39 5.74
C LEU A 20 5.93 -4.13 6.44
N GLN A 21 6.23 -4.84 7.54
CA GLN A 21 5.30 -5.72 8.25
C GLN A 21 4.36 -4.99 9.22
N ASN A 22 4.78 -3.85 9.78
CA ASN A 22 4.00 -3.04 10.71
C ASN A 22 3.08 -2.02 10.00
N GLY A 23 3.22 -1.90 8.68
CA GLY A 23 2.37 -1.02 7.86
C GLY A 23 2.92 0.40 7.68
N ASP A 24 4.10 0.74 8.21
CA ASP A 24 4.69 2.07 8.05
C ASP A 24 4.90 2.43 6.59
N SER A 25 5.30 1.46 5.76
CA SER A 25 5.38 1.66 4.31
C SER A 25 4.05 2.05 3.66
N ALA A 26 2.93 1.50 4.13
CA ALA A 26 1.59 1.87 3.68
C ALA A 26 1.18 3.24 4.25
N ALA A 27 1.55 3.53 5.49
CA ALA A 27 1.32 4.83 6.11
C ALA A 27 2.04 5.96 5.36
N VAL A 28 3.31 5.77 5.00
CA VAL A 28 4.09 6.72 4.17
C VAL A 28 3.40 6.95 2.82
N PHE A 29 2.89 5.89 2.17
CA PHE A 29 2.13 6.03 0.91
C PHE A 29 0.88 6.88 1.09
N ILE A 30 0.08 6.65 2.14
CA ILE A 30 -1.12 7.43 2.43
C ILE A 30 -0.75 8.91 2.64
N VAL A 31 0.22 9.18 3.50
CA VAL A 31 0.69 10.52 3.84
C VAL A 31 1.21 11.27 2.61
N ARG A 32 1.98 10.61 1.76
CA ARG A 32 2.60 11.24 0.58
C ARG A 32 1.60 11.45 -0.54
N ASP A 33 0.84 10.42 -0.90
CA ASP A 33 0.10 10.39 -2.17
C ASP A 33 -1.39 10.74 -2.00
N ILE A 34 -1.97 10.48 -0.82
CA ILE A 34 -3.40 10.62 -0.59
C ILE A 34 -3.70 11.90 0.19
N VAL A 35 -2.91 12.23 1.21
CA VAL A 35 -3.11 13.42 2.04
C VAL A 35 -2.66 14.67 1.29
N LYS A 36 -3.59 15.42 0.69
CA LYS A 36 -3.28 16.62 -0.11
C LYS A 36 -3.04 17.89 0.70
N SER A 37 -3.60 17.99 1.90
CA SER A 37 -3.52 19.19 2.75
C SER A 37 -2.23 19.26 3.58
N VAL A 38 -1.42 18.20 3.59
CA VAL A 38 -0.09 18.20 4.20
C VAL A 38 0.94 18.23 3.08
N ASN A 39 1.68 19.34 2.95
CA ASN A 39 2.72 19.44 1.94
C ASN A 39 3.93 18.57 2.32
N THR A 40 4.09 17.44 1.63
CA THR A 40 5.21 16.49 1.79
C THR A 40 6.28 16.64 0.71
N SER A 41 6.12 17.61 -0.21
CA SER A 41 7.12 17.88 -1.25
C SER A 41 8.44 18.33 -0.61
N GLY A 42 9.55 17.72 -1.04
CA GLY A 42 10.86 17.99 -0.45
C GLY A 42 11.00 17.56 1.01
N MET A 43 10.08 16.76 1.55
CA MET A 43 10.12 16.24 2.93
C MET A 43 10.32 14.71 2.98
N TRP A 44 10.93 14.23 4.06
CA TRP A 44 10.81 12.87 4.58
C TRP A 44 9.62 12.82 5.56
N SER A 45 8.91 11.70 5.56
CA SER A 45 7.86 11.41 6.52
C SER A 45 8.35 10.33 7.48
N ASP A 46 8.56 10.71 8.73
CA ASP A 46 8.86 9.80 9.82
C ASP A 46 7.54 9.32 10.44
N ILE A 47 7.33 8.00 10.51
CA ILE A 47 6.13 7.42 11.11
C ILE A 47 6.41 7.21 12.61
N LEU A 48 5.77 8.02 13.46
CA LEU A 48 5.97 7.95 14.91
C LEU A 48 5.12 6.85 15.53
N SER A 49 3.88 6.69 15.04
CA SER A 49 2.97 5.64 15.48
C SER A 49 1.84 5.45 14.47
N THR A 50 1.29 4.24 14.43
CA THR A 50 0.07 3.91 13.71
C THR A 50 -0.91 3.26 14.69
N SER A 51 -2.21 3.38 14.41
CA SER A 51 -3.25 2.59 15.07
C SER A 51 -4.14 1.97 14.01
N GLY A 52 -4.63 0.75 14.29
CA GLY A 52 -5.36 -0.08 13.33
C GLY A 52 -4.57 -1.33 12.95
N GLY A 53 -5.10 -2.11 12.02
CA GLY A 53 -4.57 -3.43 11.66
C GLY A 53 -4.95 -3.84 10.26
N LYS A 54 -4.55 -5.04 9.84
CA LYS A 54 -5.05 -5.61 8.58
C LYS A 54 -6.48 -6.10 8.78
N ASN A 55 -7.37 -5.75 7.85
CA ASN A 55 -8.71 -6.31 7.78
C ASN A 55 -8.70 -7.75 7.25
N GLU A 56 -9.88 -8.38 7.14
CA GLU A 56 -10.05 -9.76 6.64
C GLU A 56 -9.50 -10.00 5.21
N TYR A 57 -9.26 -8.93 4.44
CA TYR A 57 -8.66 -8.99 3.09
C TYR A 57 -7.16 -8.70 3.08
N GLY A 58 -6.51 -8.65 4.25
CA GLY A 58 -5.09 -8.35 4.41
C GLY A 58 -4.73 -6.89 4.09
N LYS A 59 -5.70 -5.97 4.04
CA LYS A 59 -5.47 -4.54 3.79
C LYS A 59 -5.35 -3.80 5.10
N TRP A 60 -4.35 -2.93 5.20
CA TRP A 60 -4.23 -2.03 6.35
C TRP A 60 -5.45 -1.12 6.45
N ASP A 61 -6.08 -1.10 7.61
CA ASP A 61 -7.20 -0.23 7.95
C ASP A 61 -6.77 0.57 9.18
N PHE A 62 -6.10 1.70 8.93
CA PHE A 62 -5.58 2.56 9.97
C PHE A 62 -6.69 3.45 10.54
N SER A 63 -6.80 3.52 11.86
CA SER A 63 -7.62 4.54 12.54
C SER A 63 -6.87 5.85 12.72
N SER A 64 -5.54 5.81 12.88
CA SER A 64 -4.70 7.00 12.92
C SER A 64 -3.25 6.70 12.51
N ILE A 65 -2.59 7.73 11.96
CA ILE A 65 -1.17 7.74 11.62
C ILE A 65 -0.59 9.03 12.19
N THR A 66 0.39 8.91 13.08
CA THR A 66 1.14 10.05 13.62
C THR A 66 2.46 10.16 12.89
N ILE A 67 2.74 11.33 12.34
CA ILE A 67 3.95 11.59 11.58
C ILE A 67 4.74 12.80 12.09
N GLU A 68 6.02 12.84 11.74
CA GLU A 68 6.87 14.02 11.83
C GLU A 68 7.55 14.26 10.47
N LEU A 69 7.46 15.49 9.95
CA LEU A 69 8.04 15.86 8.66
C LEU A 69 9.41 16.50 8.83
N PHE A 70 10.37 16.02 8.04
CA PHE A 70 11.74 16.53 8.00
C PHE A 70 12.09 16.98 6.58
N PRO A 71 12.74 18.14 6.37
CA PRO A 71 13.21 18.52 5.05
C PRO A 71 14.28 17.53 4.57
N ARG A 72 14.23 17.16 3.28
CA ARG A 72 15.26 16.28 2.70
C ARG A 72 16.54 17.06 2.51
N LYS A 73 17.59 16.70 3.27
CA LYS A 73 18.94 17.27 3.14
C LYS A 73 19.89 16.31 2.43
N ILE A 74 19.64 15.01 2.55
CA ILE A 74 20.39 13.96 1.86
C ILE A 74 19.48 13.38 0.78
N LYS A 75 20.04 13.16 -0.42
CA LYS A 75 19.32 12.50 -1.52
C LYS A 75 19.81 11.06 -1.66
N PRO A 76 18.91 10.10 -1.91
CA PRO A 76 19.31 8.73 -2.20
C PRO A 76 20.10 8.69 -3.50
N VAL A 77 21.16 7.88 -3.53
CA VAL A 77 21.95 7.61 -4.73
C VAL A 77 21.61 6.21 -5.19
N TYR A 78 20.98 6.09 -6.35
CA TYR A 78 20.58 4.81 -6.92
C TYR A 78 21.66 4.31 -7.88
N PRO A 79 22.22 3.10 -7.66
CA PRO A 79 23.08 2.45 -8.63
C PRO A 79 22.39 2.28 -9.99
N GLU A 80 23.18 2.31 -11.06
CA GLU A 80 22.71 1.97 -12.41
C GLU A 80 22.11 0.55 -12.41
N TYR A 81 20.95 0.37 -13.05
CA TYR A 81 20.19 -0.89 -13.09
C TYR A 81 19.66 -1.38 -11.72
N SER A 82 19.40 -0.47 -10.78
CA SER A 82 18.74 -0.83 -9.51
C SER A 82 17.32 -1.36 -9.75
N SER A 83 16.96 -2.43 -9.04
CA SER A 83 15.56 -2.88 -9.03
C SER A 83 14.69 -1.90 -8.25
N ILE A 84 13.38 -1.88 -8.52
CA ILE A 84 12.41 -1.07 -7.74
C ILE A 84 12.48 -1.42 -6.25
N ALA A 85 12.75 -2.69 -5.91
CA ALA A 85 12.89 -3.12 -4.52
C ALA A 85 14.15 -2.52 -3.86
N ASP A 86 15.27 -2.47 -4.60
CA ASP A 86 16.50 -1.83 -4.16
C ASP A 86 16.31 -0.33 -3.96
N GLU A 87 15.67 0.35 -4.91
CA GLU A 87 15.41 1.79 -4.81
C GLU A 87 14.56 2.11 -3.59
N LYS A 88 13.53 1.32 -3.30
CA LYS A 88 12.70 1.47 -2.09
C LYS A 88 13.53 1.34 -0.81
N TYR A 89 14.37 0.30 -0.73
CA TYR A 89 15.25 0.09 0.42
C TYR A 89 16.26 1.25 0.58
N ILE A 90 16.93 1.66 -0.50
CA ILE A 90 17.88 2.77 -0.50
C ILE A 90 17.20 4.07 -0.06
N THR A 91 15.99 4.32 -0.53
CA THR A 91 15.19 5.51 -0.16
C THR A 91 14.84 5.49 1.32
N TRP A 92 14.33 4.37 1.83
CA TRP A 92 14.01 4.19 3.25
C TRP A 92 15.26 4.39 4.12
N LYS A 93 16.37 3.75 3.77
CA LYS A 93 17.63 3.86 4.51
C LYS A 93 18.14 5.30 4.55
N THR A 94 18.16 5.96 3.39
CA THR A 94 18.59 7.36 3.27
C THR A 94 17.71 8.30 4.08
N ALA A 95 16.39 8.09 4.07
CA ALA A 95 15.45 8.88 4.85
C ALA A 95 15.72 8.75 6.36
N ASN A 96 15.89 7.51 6.86
CA ASN A 96 16.19 7.25 8.27
C ASN A 96 17.54 7.87 8.70
N GLU A 97 18.57 7.74 7.87
CA GLU A 97 19.88 8.34 8.15
C GLU A 97 19.81 9.87 8.20
N ASP A 98 19.09 10.50 7.26
CA ASP A 98 18.91 11.95 7.21
C ASP A 98 18.11 12.46 8.42
N ILE A 99 16.97 11.83 8.73
CA ILE A 99 16.15 12.15 9.91
C ILE A 99 16.99 12.02 11.19
N SER A 100 17.74 10.92 11.34
CA SER A 100 18.61 10.69 12.51
C SER A 100 19.67 11.78 12.66
N LYS A 101 20.34 12.16 11.57
CA LYS A 101 21.34 13.26 11.56
C LYS A 101 20.70 14.60 11.92
N GLN A 102 19.48 14.86 11.46
CA GLN A 102 18.75 16.09 11.78
C GLN A 102 18.32 16.13 13.25
N ARG A 103 17.79 15.02 13.79
CA ARG A 103 17.45 14.87 15.22
C ARG A 103 18.66 15.09 16.13
N LYS A 104 19.83 14.53 15.78
CA LYS A 104 21.08 14.74 16.51
C LYS A 104 21.53 16.21 16.54
N LYS A 105 21.15 16.99 15.53
CA LYS A 105 21.39 18.45 15.47
C LYS A 105 20.28 19.27 16.16
N GLY A 106 19.34 18.62 16.85
CA GLY A 106 18.25 19.28 17.57
C GLY A 106 17.08 19.73 16.68
N TYR A 107 17.04 19.34 15.41
CA TYR A 107 15.91 19.69 14.55
C TYR A 107 14.64 18.94 14.99
N LYS A 108 13.53 19.67 15.11
CA LYS A 108 12.19 19.13 15.37
C LYS A 108 11.30 19.43 14.17
N GLY A 109 10.71 18.38 13.61
CA GLY A 109 9.83 18.46 12.46
C GLY A 109 8.41 18.89 12.81
N LYS A 110 7.62 19.20 11.77
CA LYS A 110 6.18 19.46 11.95
C LYS A 110 5.47 18.13 12.15
N ARG A 111 4.65 18.04 13.20
CA ARG A 111 3.93 16.81 13.55
C ARG A 111 2.46 16.88 13.19
N PHE A 112 1.91 15.75 12.76
CA PHE A 112 0.51 15.62 12.41
C PHE A 112 -0.03 14.27 12.88
N VAL A 113 -1.31 14.26 13.26
CA VAL A 113 -2.14 13.06 13.35
C VAL A 113 -3.09 13.07 12.17
N ILE A 114 -3.07 12.00 11.38
CA ILE A 114 -3.91 11.80 10.20
C ILE A 114 -4.84 10.63 10.50
N CYS A 115 -6.14 10.82 10.33
CA CYS A 115 -7.14 9.77 10.51
C CYS A 115 -7.69 9.36 9.15
N PRO A 116 -7.11 8.32 8.51
CA PRO A 116 -7.68 7.77 7.29
C PRO A 116 -8.85 6.84 7.60
N LYS A 117 -9.59 6.45 6.55
CA LYS A 117 -10.61 5.41 6.58
C LYS A 117 -10.48 4.57 5.32
N LEU A 118 -10.35 3.26 5.46
CA LEU A 118 -10.34 2.36 4.31
C LEU A 118 -11.80 2.11 3.84
N VAL A 119 -12.06 2.34 2.56
CA VAL A 119 -13.40 2.21 1.96
C VAL A 119 -13.36 1.23 0.79
N ASN A 120 -14.32 0.30 0.75
CA ASN A 120 -14.56 -0.54 -0.41
C ASN A 120 -15.56 0.14 -1.36
N LYS A 121 -15.08 0.68 -2.48
CA LYS A 121 -15.93 1.30 -3.52
C LYS A 121 -16.95 0.37 -4.17
N ASN A 122 -16.76 -0.93 -4.01
CA ASN A 122 -17.65 -1.96 -4.54
C ASN A 122 -18.50 -2.60 -3.45
N GLN A 123 -18.53 -2.05 -2.23
CA GLN A 123 -19.39 -2.54 -1.17
C GLN A 123 -20.86 -2.52 -1.64
N GLY A 124 -21.54 -3.65 -1.47
CA GLY A 124 -22.92 -3.84 -1.92
C GLY A 124 -23.13 -3.90 -3.44
N LYS A 125 -22.09 -3.66 -4.26
CA LYS A 125 -22.20 -3.72 -5.72
C LYS A 125 -22.20 -5.16 -6.18
N THR A 126 -23.17 -5.47 -7.04
CA THR A 126 -23.31 -6.78 -7.66
C THR A 126 -23.22 -6.65 -9.17
N LYS A 127 -22.76 -7.72 -9.82
CA LYS A 127 -22.82 -7.85 -11.28
C LYS A 127 -23.54 -9.14 -11.65
N ILE A 128 -24.22 -9.11 -12.77
CA ILE A 128 -24.82 -10.31 -13.35
C ILE A 128 -23.76 -10.98 -14.21
N VAL A 129 -23.50 -12.25 -13.93
CA VAL A 129 -22.69 -13.10 -14.80
C VAL A 129 -23.58 -14.15 -15.42
N GLU A 130 -23.40 -14.34 -16.72
CA GLU A 130 -24.01 -15.45 -17.43
C GLU A 130 -23.15 -16.69 -17.24
N LYS A 131 -23.80 -17.77 -16.84
CA LYS A 131 -23.25 -19.11 -16.85
C LYS A 131 -23.99 -19.93 -17.90
N ILE A 132 -23.25 -20.74 -18.64
CA ILE A 132 -23.81 -21.58 -19.68
C ILE A 132 -24.02 -22.96 -19.08
N TRP A 133 -25.26 -23.44 -19.03
CA TRP A 133 -25.60 -24.80 -18.67
C TRP A 133 -25.73 -25.63 -19.94
N ASN A 134 -25.03 -26.76 -20.03
CA ASN A 134 -25.19 -27.67 -21.15
C ASN A 134 -26.09 -28.84 -20.72
N LYS A 135 -27.24 -28.98 -21.38
CA LYS A 135 -28.24 -30.01 -21.05
C LYS A 135 -27.76 -31.43 -21.35
N LYS A 136 -26.97 -31.61 -22.43
CA LYS A 136 -26.42 -32.90 -22.83
C LYS A 136 -25.41 -33.45 -21.82
N PHE A 137 -24.56 -32.58 -21.26
CA PHE A 137 -23.54 -32.96 -20.26
C PHE A 137 -23.99 -32.74 -18.82
N ASN A 138 -25.17 -32.17 -18.59
CA ASN A 138 -25.73 -31.85 -17.28
C ASN A 138 -24.77 -31.05 -16.37
N GLN A 139 -24.06 -30.06 -16.93
CA GLN A 139 -23.05 -29.27 -16.21
C GLN A 139 -22.87 -27.85 -16.77
N TYR A 140 -22.23 -26.98 -15.99
CA TYR A 140 -21.84 -25.64 -16.45
C TYR A 140 -20.58 -25.69 -17.32
N VAL A 141 -20.63 -25.03 -18.49
CA VAL A 141 -19.55 -24.99 -19.48
C VAL A 141 -19.03 -23.56 -19.73
N PRO A 142 -17.82 -23.39 -20.32
CA PRO A 142 -17.28 -22.08 -20.65
C PRO A 142 -18.17 -21.27 -21.62
N LYS A 143 -18.12 -19.94 -21.53
CA LYS A 143 -18.96 -19.04 -22.35
C LYS A 143 -18.84 -19.26 -23.86
N HIS A 144 -17.66 -19.63 -24.36
CA HIS A 144 -17.44 -19.83 -25.79
C HIS A 144 -18.16 -21.08 -26.36
N TRP A 145 -18.70 -21.96 -25.49
CA TRP A 145 -19.51 -23.12 -25.87
C TRP A 145 -21.00 -22.81 -26.06
N ALA A 146 -21.45 -21.60 -25.74
CA ALA A 146 -22.86 -21.19 -25.77
C ALA A 146 -23.54 -21.25 -27.16
N ARG A 147 -22.82 -21.66 -28.21
CA ARG A 147 -23.29 -21.65 -29.61
C ARG A 147 -23.94 -22.96 -30.07
N SER A 148 -24.14 -23.94 -29.18
CA SER A 148 -24.86 -25.19 -29.50
C SER A 148 -26.31 -25.16 -29.00
N ALA A 149 -27.19 -25.89 -29.69
CA ALA A 149 -28.62 -26.01 -29.32
C ALA A 149 -28.85 -26.60 -27.91
N ASP A 150 -27.86 -27.33 -27.38
CA ASP A 150 -27.91 -27.97 -26.07
C ASP A 150 -27.58 -27.02 -24.90
N CYS A 151 -27.26 -25.74 -25.16
CA CYS A 151 -26.81 -24.78 -24.14
C CYS A 151 -27.91 -23.81 -23.70
N GLU A 152 -28.01 -23.57 -22.40
CA GLU A 152 -28.90 -22.59 -21.76
C GLU A 152 -28.09 -21.52 -21.02
N VAL A 153 -28.55 -20.27 -21.07
CA VAL A 153 -27.89 -19.15 -20.41
C VAL A 153 -28.58 -18.86 -19.08
N HIS A 154 -27.90 -19.15 -17.97
CA HIS A 154 -28.36 -18.82 -16.63
C HIS A 154 -27.71 -17.51 -16.14
N LYS A 155 -28.51 -16.58 -15.63
CA LYS A 155 -28.03 -15.33 -15.05
C LYS A 155 -27.84 -15.50 -13.54
N LYS A 156 -26.62 -15.30 -13.04
CA LYS A 156 -26.31 -15.32 -11.61
C LYS A 156 -25.84 -13.94 -11.15
N LYS A 157 -26.46 -13.42 -10.09
CA LYS A 157 -26.00 -12.21 -9.39
C LYS A 157 -24.82 -12.58 -8.48
N ILE A 158 -23.67 -11.95 -8.70
CA ILE A 158 -22.47 -12.14 -7.86
C ILE A 158 -21.98 -10.81 -7.33
N GLN A 159 -21.36 -10.82 -6.15
CA GLN A 159 -20.72 -9.64 -5.59
C GLN A 159 -19.51 -9.23 -6.44
N VAL A 160 -19.35 -7.93 -6.66
CA VAL A 160 -18.17 -7.39 -7.33
C VAL A 160 -16.99 -7.47 -6.37
N LYS A 161 -15.80 -7.82 -6.88
CA LYS A 161 -14.59 -7.88 -6.06
C LYS A 161 -14.34 -6.53 -5.37
N PRO A 162 -13.90 -6.52 -4.10
CA PRO A 162 -13.60 -5.28 -3.38
C PRO A 162 -12.63 -4.38 -4.15
N LYS A 163 -12.90 -3.07 -4.14
CA LYS A 163 -11.97 -2.05 -4.64
C LYS A 163 -11.70 -1.06 -3.50
N TRP A 164 -10.55 -1.23 -2.86
CA TRP A 164 -10.15 -0.49 -1.68
C TRP A 164 -9.52 0.86 -2.01
N GLU A 165 -9.86 1.89 -1.25
CA GLU A 165 -9.18 3.19 -1.26
C GLU A 165 -9.23 3.82 0.13
N TYR A 166 -8.32 4.75 0.40
CA TYR A 166 -8.33 5.52 1.64
C TYR A 166 -8.97 6.89 1.44
N HIS A 167 -9.85 7.26 2.37
CA HIS A 167 -10.34 8.63 2.53
C HIS A 167 -9.70 9.24 3.77
N ILE A 168 -9.38 10.53 3.72
CA ILE A 168 -8.84 11.23 4.87
C ILE A 168 -10.01 11.90 5.59
N ILE A 169 -10.29 11.45 6.81
CA ILE A 169 -11.43 11.92 7.61
C ILE A 169 -11.05 13.17 8.40
N ALA A 170 -9.86 13.17 8.99
CA ALA A 170 -9.37 14.28 9.78
C ALA A 170 -7.86 14.38 9.74
N ILE A 171 -7.35 15.60 9.92
CA ILE A 171 -5.93 15.89 10.09
C ILE A 171 -5.81 16.92 11.20
N LYS A 172 -4.93 16.65 12.17
CA LYS A 172 -4.62 17.56 13.27
C LYS A 172 -3.13 17.81 13.29
N LYS A 173 -2.72 19.08 13.25
CA LYS A 173 -1.33 19.47 13.53
C LYS A 173 -1.09 19.41 15.04
N LEU A 174 0.05 18.85 15.44
CA LEU A 174 0.48 18.77 16.85
C LEU A 174 1.45 19.91 17.18
#